data_AF-A0A970VW27-F1
#
_entry.id   AF-A0A970VW27-F1
#
_cell.length_a   1.000
_cell.length_b   1.000
_cell.length_c   1.000
_cell.angle_alpha   90.00
_cell.angle_beta   90.00
_cell.angle_gamma   90.00
#
_symmetry.space_group_name_H-M   'P 1'
#
loop_
_entity.id
_entity.type
_entity.pdbx_description
1 polymer ?
#
loop_
_entity_poly.entity_id
_entity_poly.type
_entity_poly.pdbx_seq_one_letter_code
_entity_poly.pdbx_strand_id
1 'polypeptide(L)'
;MADLLEWVVEAGCKFDSWSEHFRFDIWQQGFVQTGLDPHFYANRQYALDEILPWDHLSPGVSKEFLLQEYKKALNCSVTPDCRRKCARCGVCPEVAKPVKFTEFAPKS
;
A
#
# COMPACT_ATOMS: atom_id res chain seq x y z
N MET A 1 -14.02 -1.77 9.57
CA MET A 1 -12.92 -2.71 9.21
C MET A 1 -12.48 -3.52 10.42
N ALA A 2 -12.26 -2.93 11.61
CA ALA A 2 -11.91 -3.68 12.82
C ALA A 2 -12.92 -4.82 13.13
N ASP A 3 -14.22 -4.50 13.10
CA ASP A 3 -15.30 -5.48 13.36
C ASP A 3 -15.27 -6.69 12.41
N LEU A 4 -14.87 -6.49 11.16
CA LEU A 4 -14.72 -7.57 10.18
C LEU A 4 -13.60 -8.52 10.57
N LEU A 5 -12.46 -7.96 11.00
CA LEU A 5 -11.30 -8.74 11.41
C LEU A 5 -11.60 -9.55 12.67
N GLU A 6 -12.26 -8.92 13.65
CA GLU A 6 -12.72 -9.61 14.87
C GLU A 6 -13.65 -10.77 14.51
N TRP A 7 -14.66 -10.51 13.67
CA TRP A 7 -15.63 -11.52 13.27
C TRP A 7 -14.97 -12.72 12.55
N VAL A 8 -14.09 -12.49 11.58
CA VAL A 8 -13.48 -13.61 10.82
C VAL A 8 -12.55 -14.45 11.68
N VAL A 9 -11.89 -13.84 12.68
CA VAL A 9 -11.05 -14.55 13.66
C VAL A 9 -11.92 -15.41 14.58
N GLU A 10 -13.02 -14.86 15.11
CA GLU A 10 -13.99 -15.61 15.91
C GLU A 10 -14.63 -16.77 15.12
N ALA A 11 -14.86 -16.57 13.83
CA ALA A 11 -15.33 -17.60 12.89
C ALA A 11 -14.26 -18.65 12.51
N GLY A 12 -13.03 -18.53 13.03
CA GLY A 12 -11.99 -19.54 12.91
C GLY A 12 -10.94 -19.30 11.82
N CYS A 13 -10.88 -18.10 11.21
CA CYS A 13 -9.78 -17.75 10.31
C CYS A 13 -8.45 -17.67 11.08
N LYS A 14 -7.41 -18.31 10.55
CA LYS A 14 -6.06 -18.29 11.09
C LYS A 14 -5.06 -18.58 9.98
N PHE A 15 -3.93 -17.87 9.99
CA PHE A 15 -2.85 -18.02 8.98
C PHE A 15 -3.34 -17.84 7.55
N ASP A 16 -4.34 -16.98 7.33
CA ASP A 16 -5.01 -16.76 6.05
C ASP A 16 -4.17 -15.99 5.02
N SER A 17 -3.00 -15.47 5.41
CA SER A 17 -1.95 -15.02 4.49
C SER A 17 -1.33 -16.16 3.66
N TRP A 18 -1.49 -17.42 4.05
CA TRP A 18 -1.05 -18.61 3.31
C TRP A 18 -2.21 -19.20 2.52
N SER A 19 -2.01 -19.43 1.22
CA SER A 19 -3.06 -19.87 0.30
C SER A 19 -3.78 -21.15 0.74
N GLU A 20 -3.06 -22.09 1.37
CA GLU A 20 -3.61 -23.35 1.88
C GLU A 20 -4.54 -23.18 3.09
N HIS A 21 -4.48 -22.04 3.76
CA HIS A 21 -5.29 -21.68 4.92
C HIS A 21 -6.29 -20.57 4.60
N PHE A 22 -6.29 -20.04 3.38
CA PHE A 22 -7.19 -18.96 2.99
C PHE A 22 -8.63 -19.47 2.87
N ARG A 23 -9.50 -18.97 3.75
CA ARG A 23 -10.91 -19.34 3.85
C ARG A 23 -11.81 -18.23 3.34
N PHE A 24 -11.87 -18.09 2.01
CA PHE A 24 -12.63 -17.02 1.38
C PHE A 24 -14.12 -17.02 1.74
N ASP A 25 -14.69 -18.20 1.97
CA ASP A 25 -16.08 -18.39 2.39
C ASP A 25 -16.39 -17.68 3.72
N ILE A 26 -15.47 -17.72 4.68
CA ILE A 26 -15.63 -17.05 5.97
C ILE A 26 -15.53 -15.53 5.80
N TRP A 27 -14.57 -15.08 4.99
CA TRP A 27 -14.43 -13.65 4.67
C TRP A 27 -15.70 -13.08 4.03
N GLN A 28 -16.30 -13.79 3.06
CA GLN A 28 -17.57 -13.38 2.44
C GLN A 28 -18.70 -13.26 3.47
N GLN A 29 -18.80 -14.20 4.41
CA GLN A 29 -19.79 -14.11 5.49
C GLN A 29 -19.52 -12.92 6.41
N GLY A 30 -18.25 -12.66 6.77
CA GLY A 30 -17.86 -11.54 7.61
C GLY A 30 -18.22 -10.18 6.99
N PHE A 31 -18.03 -10.02 5.67
CA PHE A 31 -18.47 -8.83 4.95
C PHE A 31 -19.98 -8.60 5.07
N VAL A 32 -20.79 -9.66 4.90
CA VAL A 32 -22.25 -9.60 5.07
C VAL A 32 -22.63 -9.24 6.50
N GLN A 33 -22.01 -9.86 7.51
CA GLN A 33 -22.35 -9.65 8.92
C GLN A 33 -22.00 -8.25 9.42
N THR A 34 -20.90 -7.68 8.92
CA THR A 34 -20.43 -6.35 9.34
C THR A 34 -20.96 -5.22 8.46
N GLY A 35 -21.73 -5.54 7.41
CA GLY A 35 -22.28 -4.56 6.48
C GLY A 35 -21.22 -3.83 5.64
N LEU A 36 -20.01 -4.38 5.55
CA LEU A 36 -18.94 -3.82 4.73
C LEU A 36 -19.03 -4.35 3.30
N ASP A 37 -19.05 -3.44 2.33
CA ASP A 37 -18.95 -3.79 0.93
C ASP A 37 -17.46 -3.94 0.51
N PRO A 38 -16.98 -5.15 0.20
CA PRO A 38 -15.62 -5.34 -0.28
C PRO A 38 -15.38 -4.68 -1.65
N HIS A 39 -16.42 -4.53 -2.48
CA HIS A 39 -16.29 -3.93 -3.81
C HIS A 39 -15.90 -2.47 -3.73
N PHE A 40 -16.42 -1.73 -2.74
CA PHE A 40 -16.01 -0.36 -2.47
C PHE A 40 -14.48 -0.26 -2.33
N TYR A 41 -13.86 -1.08 -1.49
CA TYR A 41 -12.41 -1.00 -1.24
C TYR A 41 -11.57 -1.53 -2.40
N ALA A 42 -11.99 -2.64 -3.03
CA ALA A 42 -11.23 -3.28 -4.10
C ALA A 42 -11.22 -2.47 -5.40
N ASN A 43 -12.28 -1.69 -5.66
CA ASN A 43 -12.45 -0.96 -6.92
C ASN A 43 -12.32 0.56 -6.74
N ARG A 44 -11.98 1.03 -5.54
CA ARG A 44 -11.79 2.44 -5.28
C ARG A 44 -10.63 2.99 -6.11
N GLN A 45 -10.93 4.00 -6.91
CA GLN A 45 -9.91 4.81 -7.57
C GLN A 45 -9.48 5.94 -6.64
N TYR A 46 -8.18 6.23 -6.62
CA TYR A 46 -7.61 7.34 -5.88
C TYR A 46 -7.30 8.48 -6.84
N ALA A 47 -7.69 9.70 -6.49
CA ALA A 47 -7.29 10.87 -7.26
C ALA A 47 -5.78 11.12 -7.10
N LEU A 48 -5.14 11.71 -8.11
CA LEU A 48 -3.68 11.92 -8.09
C LEU A 48 -3.23 12.93 -7.02
N ASP A 49 -4.13 13.80 -6.60
CA ASP A 49 -3.96 14.83 -5.57
C ASP A 49 -4.54 14.41 -4.21
N GLU A 50 -5.07 13.19 -4.10
CA GLU A 50 -5.62 12.68 -2.85
C GLU A 50 -4.51 12.38 -1.82
N ILE A 51 -4.87 12.53 -0.54
CA ILE A 51 -4.08 11.99 0.56
C ILE A 51 -4.34 10.48 0.65
N LEU A 52 -3.30 9.68 0.41
CA LEU A 52 -3.40 8.23 0.42
C LEU A 52 -3.28 7.69 1.85
N PRO A 53 -3.92 6.56 2.19
CA PRO A 53 -3.79 5.94 3.51
C PRO A 53 -2.34 5.67 3.93
N TRP A 54 -1.43 5.49 2.96
CA TRP A 54 -0.01 5.23 3.15
C TRP A 54 0.90 6.44 2.90
N ASP A 55 0.37 7.66 2.74
CA ASP A 55 1.20 8.86 2.52
C ASP A 55 2.11 9.20 3.69
N HIS A 56 1.81 8.69 4.90
CA HIS A 56 2.65 8.86 6.08
C HIS A 56 3.91 7.98 6.05
N LEU A 57 4.05 7.07 5.08
CA LEU A 57 5.22 6.21 4.90
C LEU A 57 6.31 6.97 4.12
N SER A 58 7.58 6.79 4.54
CA SER A 58 8.74 7.34 3.83
C SER A 58 9.68 6.22 3.37
N PRO A 59 9.40 5.58 2.22
CA PRO A 59 10.18 4.43 1.73
C PRO A 59 11.50 4.81 1.05
N GLY A 60 11.94 6.08 1.15
CA GLY A 60 13.12 6.58 0.43
C GLY A 60 12.88 6.93 -1.04
N VAL A 61 11.63 6.87 -1.50
CA VAL A 61 11.20 7.28 -2.85
C VAL A 61 10.17 8.40 -2.71
N SER A 62 10.28 9.46 -3.52
CA SER A 62 9.35 10.59 -3.42
C SER A 62 7.98 10.26 -4.03
N LYS A 63 6.91 10.85 -3.48
CA LYS A 63 5.54 10.69 -3.98
C LYS A 63 5.42 11.17 -5.43
N GLU A 64 6.12 12.24 -5.79
CA GLU A 64 6.13 12.81 -7.14
C GLU A 64 6.71 11.82 -8.16
N PHE A 65 7.78 11.09 -7.80
CA PHE A 65 8.34 10.05 -8.65
C PHE A 65 7.33 8.92 -8.87
N LEU A 66 6.69 8.42 -7.80
CA LEU A 66 5.67 7.37 -7.91
C LEU A 66 4.48 7.80 -8.80
N LEU A 67 4.04 9.06 -8.69
CA LEU A 67 2.98 9.62 -9.55
C LEU A 67 3.41 9.70 -11.02
N GLN A 68 4.67 10.04 -11.30
CA GLN A 68 5.20 10.04 -12.67
C GLN A 68 5.26 8.62 -13.26
N GLU A 69 5.73 7.65 -12.48
CA GLU A 69 5.78 6.25 -12.91
C GLU A 69 4.38 5.66 -13.12
N TYR A 70 3.42 6.00 -12.26
CA TYR A 70 2.02 5.61 -12.43
C TYR A 70 1.44 6.16 -13.74
N LYS A 71 1.66 7.45 -14.06
CA LYS A 71 1.24 8.03 -15.34
C LYS A 71 1.88 7.34 -16.55
N LYS A 72 3.16 6.96 -16.46
CA LYS A 72 3.82 6.18 -17.53
C LYS A 72 3.20 4.80 -17.69
N ALA A 73 2.91 4.11 -16.58
CA ALA A 73 2.28 2.80 -16.59
C ALA A 73 0.90 2.83 -17.25
N LEU A 74 0.07 3.84 -16.95
CA LEU A 74 -1.21 4.07 -17.62
C LEU A 74 -1.07 4.28 -19.14
N ASN A 75 0.05 4.84 -19.58
CA ASN A 75 0.38 5.04 -21.00
C ASN A 75 1.17 3.87 -21.61
N CYS A 76 1.27 2.73 -20.92
CA CYS A 76 2.08 1.58 -21.32
C CYS A 76 3.55 1.91 -21.64
N SER A 77 4.08 2.98 -21.04
CA SER A 77 5.47 3.42 -21.22
C SER A 77 6.34 2.84 -20.11
N VAL A 78 7.53 2.36 -20.48
CA VAL A 78 8.52 1.84 -19.52
C VAL A 78 9.52 2.92 -19.12
N THR A 79 10.02 2.83 -17.89
CA THR A 79 11.18 3.61 -17.46
C THR A 79 12.47 2.87 -17.84
N PRO A 80 13.42 3.54 -18.51
CA PRO A 80 14.68 2.91 -18.91
C PRO A 80 15.52 2.43 -17.73
N ASP A 81 16.43 1.49 -18.01
CA ASP A 81 17.40 0.97 -17.03
C ASP A 81 18.21 2.12 -16.37
N CYS A 82 18.12 2.22 -15.05
CA CYS A 82 18.75 3.28 -14.26
C CYS A 82 20.28 3.26 -14.33
N ARG A 83 20.89 2.13 -14.73
CA ARG A 83 22.34 2.00 -14.96
C ARG A 83 22.79 2.74 -16.22
N ARG A 84 21.88 2.94 -17.18
CA ARG A 84 22.15 3.70 -18.41
C ARG A 84 21.79 5.17 -18.23
N LYS A 85 20.67 5.45 -17.57
CA LYS A 85 20.20 6.80 -17.28
C LYS A 85 19.43 6.79 -15.97
N CYS A 86 19.98 7.41 -14.94
CA CYS A 86 19.35 7.48 -13.63
C CYS A 86 17.92 8.05 -13.71
N ALA A 87 16.94 7.31 -13.17
CA ALA A 87 15.54 7.74 -13.09
C ALA A 87 15.28 8.70 -11.91
N ARG A 88 16.29 8.92 -11.04
CA ARG A 88 16.21 9.74 -9.82
C ARG A 88 15.06 9.35 -8.89
N CYS A 89 14.86 8.04 -8.70
CA CYS A 89 13.86 7.50 -7.78
C CYS A 89 14.17 7.74 -6.29
N GLY A 90 15.41 8.10 -5.94
CA GLY A 90 15.82 8.33 -4.54
C GLY A 90 16.32 7.09 -3.79
N VAL A 91 16.41 5.92 -4.44
CA VAL A 91 16.91 4.68 -3.79
C VAL A 91 18.44 4.61 -3.72
N CYS A 92 19.15 5.08 -4.75
CA CYS A 92 20.61 4.99 -4.81
C CYS A 92 21.26 5.96 -3.79
N PRO A 93 22.19 5.51 -2.93
CA PRO A 93 22.79 6.34 -1.88
C PRO A 93 23.46 7.64 -2.36
N GLU A 94 24.02 7.64 -3.57
CA GLU A 94 24.68 8.80 -4.18
C GLU A 94 23.69 9.92 -4.57
N VAL A 95 22.40 9.56 -4.72
CA VAL A 95 21.32 10.46 -5.16
C VAL A 95 20.30 10.68 -4.04
N ALA A 96 20.20 9.75 -3.10
CA ALA A 96 19.31 9.80 -1.95
C ALA A 96 19.83 10.79 -0.90
N LYS A 97 18.98 11.70 -0.44
CA LYS A 97 19.24 12.39 0.83
C LYS A 97 18.98 11.39 1.95
N PRO A 98 19.95 11.10 2.84
CA PRO A 98 19.73 10.16 3.92
C PRO A 98 18.57 10.66 4.80
N VAL A 99 17.59 9.79 5.05
CA VAL A 99 16.54 10.06 6.04
C VAL A 99 17.22 10.07 7.41
N LYS A 100 17.50 11.27 7.92
CA LYS A 100 18.01 11.46 9.27
C LYS A 100 16.81 11.51 10.20
N PHE A 101 16.59 10.44 10.96
CA PHE A 101 15.68 10.47 12.10
C PHE A 101 16.35 11.30 13.19
N THR A 102 16.14 12.62 13.18
CA THR A 102 16.83 13.54 14.10
C THR A 102 16.22 13.54 15.48
N GLU A 103 14.96 13.12 15.66
CA GLU A 103 14.27 13.11 16.95
C GLU A 103 13.32 11.91 17.05
N PHE A 104 13.66 10.95 17.92
CA PHE A 104 12.70 9.99 18.43
C PHE A 104 12.08 10.63 19.68
N ALA A 105 11.03 11.43 19.52
CA ALA A 105 10.30 11.95 20.66
C ALA A 105 9.35 10.84 21.15
N PRO A 106 9.58 10.22 22.34
CA PRO A 106 8.59 9.33 22.91
C PRO A 106 7.32 10.16 23.18
N LYS A 107 6.19 9.73 22.61
CA LYS A 107 4.89 10.29 22.99
C LYS A 107 4.62 9.90 24.44
N SER A 108 4.63 10.89 25.34
CA SER A 108 4.18 10.80 26.74
C SER A 108 2.68 10.55 26.83
#